data_AF-A0A929DL04-F1
#
_entry.id   AF-A0A929DL04-F1
#
_cell.length_a   1.000
_cell.length_b   1.000
_cell.length_c   1.000
_cell.angle_alpha   90.00
_cell.angle_beta   90.00
_cell.angle_gamma   90.00
#
_symmetry.space_group_name_H-M   'P 1'
#
loop_
_entity.id
_entity.type
_entity.pdbx_description
1 polymer ?
#
loop_
_entity_poly.entity_id
_entity_poly.type
_entity_poly.pdbx_seq_one_letter_code
_entity_poly.pdbx_strand_id
1 'polypeptide(L)'
;EELIKNAQAIHGPSNQDVYNGIKSYLVAKKLLEREKCDAITMDCLGALGKTKISLPCIAWSKINDHAVPAACEADLGACVTHALVQYLFDRPGFQQDPVAETARGCLIGSHCTCATKLNGFTKSSEPYDIVPHHGNRDATVRPVWKHGQRVTVADVILSEGRNGYGFIRSDSDVVEKDKISMIISSGEVVGQKKIPPSGGCVVAPMVKLDNVSDLLDYPGFHQIFFYGDYKNELKSYCRLFGIKPVIV
;
A
#
# COMPACT_ATOMS: atom_id res chain seq x y z
N GLU A 1 -5.96 -2.39 22.43
CA GLU A 1 -6.28 -1.15 23.17
C GLU A 1 -5.48 0.05 22.70
N GLU A 2 -4.14 -0.05 22.59
CA GLU A 2 -3.28 1.04 22.15
C GLU A 2 -3.74 1.68 20.82
N LEU A 3 -4.10 0.86 19.82
CA LEU A 3 -4.62 1.35 18.53
C LEU A 3 -5.81 2.30 18.68
N ILE A 4 -6.74 2.00 19.59
CA ILE A 4 -7.94 2.80 19.87
C ILE A 4 -7.56 4.06 20.63
N LYS A 5 -6.70 3.93 21.65
CA LYS A 5 -6.25 5.04 22.51
C LYS A 5 -5.48 6.10 21.72
N ASN A 6 -4.70 5.68 20.72
CA ASN A 6 -3.90 6.56 19.88
C ASN A 6 -4.65 7.09 18.65
N ALA A 7 -5.86 6.59 18.36
CA ALA A 7 -6.69 7.10 17.27
C ALA A 7 -7.25 8.48 17.64
N GLN A 8 -7.27 9.41 16.67
CA GLN A 8 -7.88 10.73 16.89
C GLN A 8 -9.41 10.62 17.07
N ALA A 9 -10.02 9.67 16.36
CA ALA A 9 -11.45 9.40 16.43
C ALA A 9 -11.76 7.99 15.91
N ILE A 10 -12.96 7.50 16.26
CA ILE A 10 -13.57 6.31 15.65
C ILE A 10 -14.90 6.75 15.04
N HIS A 11 -15.07 6.54 13.74
CA HIS A 11 -16.27 6.97 13.00
C HIS A 11 -17.03 5.77 12.46
N GLY A 12 -17.93 5.19 13.25
CA GLY A 12 -18.81 4.10 12.81
C GLY A 12 -18.48 2.74 13.46
N PRO A 13 -17.28 2.16 13.27
CA PRO A 13 -16.94 0.86 13.84
C PRO A 13 -17.03 0.84 15.35
N SER A 14 -17.43 -0.30 15.90
CA SER A 14 -17.37 -0.56 17.34
C SER A 14 -15.96 -0.98 17.76
N ASN A 15 -15.66 -0.91 19.05
CA ASN A 15 -14.43 -1.50 19.60
C ASN A 15 -14.31 -2.99 19.27
N GLN A 16 -15.44 -3.71 19.14
CA GLN A 16 -15.44 -5.12 18.79
C GLN A 16 -14.96 -5.36 17.35
N ASP A 17 -15.31 -4.47 16.42
CA ASP A 17 -14.85 -4.55 15.03
C ASP A 17 -13.34 -4.33 14.95
N VAL A 18 -12.82 -3.37 15.72
CA VAL A 18 -11.38 -3.14 15.86
C VAL A 18 -10.69 -4.37 16.46
N TYR A 19 -11.25 -4.98 17.51
CA TYR A 19 -10.71 -6.20 18.09
C TYR A 19 -10.71 -7.36 17.10
N ASN A 20 -11.73 -7.49 16.25
CA ASN A 20 -11.77 -8.51 15.21
C ASN A 20 -10.67 -8.30 14.17
N GLY A 21 -10.44 -7.06 13.73
CA GLY A 21 -9.31 -6.73 12.84
C GLY A 21 -7.94 -7.04 13.47
N ILE A 22 -7.76 -6.78 14.77
CA ILE A 22 -6.52 -7.09 15.50
C ILE A 22 -6.31 -8.59 15.69
N LYS A 23 -7.36 -9.40 15.87
CA LYS A 23 -7.20 -10.87 16.00
C LYS A 23 -6.48 -11.45 14.78
N SER A 24 -6.79 -10.96 13.59
CA SER A 24 -6.12 -11.38 12.35
C SER A 24 -4.61 -11.07 12.37
N TYR A 25 -4.16 -10.01 13.05
CA TYR A 25 -2.74 -9.71 13.22
C TYR A 25 -2.03 -10.82 14.02
N LEU A 26 -2.64 -11.27 15.13
CA LEU A 26 -2.07 -12.35 15.95
C LEU A 26 -2.03 -13.68 15.20
N VAL A 27 -3.07 -13.97 14.42
CA VAL A 27 -3.11 -15.18 13.57
C VAL A 27 -2.05 -15.12 12.50
N ALA A 28 -1.96 -14.01 11.75
CA ALA A 28 -0.95 -13.80 10.71
C ALA A 28 0.47 -13.91 11.27
N LYS A 29 0.75 -13.30 12.42
CA LYS A 29 2.06 -13.41 13.09
C LYS A 29 2.40 -14.86 13.45
N LYS A 30 1.46 -15.61 14.02
CA LYS A 30 1.68 -17.04 14.33
C LYS A 30 1.91 -17.89 13.08
N LEU A 31 1.24 -17.56 11.98
CA LEU A 31 1.47 -18.25 10.69
C LEU A 31 2.86 -17.94 10.15
N LEU A 32 3.27 -16.67 10.15
CA LEU A 32 4.62 -16.26 9.76
C LEU A 32 5.69 -17.00 10.58
N GLU A 33 5.55 -17.04 11.91
CA GLU A 33 6.47 -17.75 12.80
C GLU A 33 6.50 -19.27 12.55
N ARG A 34 5.33 -19.89 12.41
CA ARG A 34 5.21 -21.34 12.21
C ARG A 34 5.81 -21.78 10.87
N GLU A 35 5.51 -21.04 9.81
CA GLU A 35 5.97 -21.36 8.45
C GLU A 35 7.37 -20.79 8.16
N LYS A 36 7.95 -20.03 9.11
CA LYS A 36 9.25 -19.34 8.95
C LYS A 36 9.29 -18.42 7.73
N CYS A 37 8.21 -17.67 7.52
CA CYS A 37 8.08 -16.73 6.41
C CYS A 37 8.58 -15.33 6.80
N ASP A 38 9.20 -14.65 5.85
CA ASP A 38 9.65 -13.25 6.01
C ASP A 38 8.61 -12.22 5.56
N ALA A 39 7.57 -12.66 4.84
CA ALA A 39 6.53 -11.80 4.28
C ALA A 39 5.19 -12.55 4.17
N ILE A 40 4.08 -11.81 4.05
CA ILE A 40 2.75 -12.38 3.91
C ILE A 40 1.89 -11.61 2.89
N THR A 41 1.08 -12.34 2.14
CA THR A 41 -0.01 -11.74 1.35
C THR A 41 -1.32 -12.46 1.63
N MET A 42 -2.45 -11.85 1.27
CA MET A 42 -3.79 -12.44 1.48
C MET A 42 -4.70 -12.26 0.28
N ASP A 43 -5.54 -13.24 0.02
CA ASP A 43 -6.72 -13.06 -0.83
C ASP A 43 -7.87 -12.46 0.00
N CYS A 44 -7.82 -11.13 0.17
CA CYS A 44 -8.74 -10.38 1.02
C CYS A 44 -10.16 -10.31 0.42
N LEU A 45 -10.30 -10.18 -0.89
CA LEU A 45 -11.61 -10.08 -1.56
C LEU A 45 -12.38 -11.39 -1.54
N GLY A 46 -11.71 -12.55 -1.59
CA GLY A 46 -12.36 -13.85 -1.36
C GLY A 46 -13.08 -13.94 0.00
N ALA A 47 -12.60 -13.21 1.02
CA ALA A 47 -13.20 -13.17 2.35
C ALA A 47 -14.43 -12.25 2.48
N LEU A 48 -14.61 -11.27 1.58
CA LEU A 48 -15.78 -10.36 1.52
C LEU A 48 -17.10 -11.07 1.22
N GLY A 49 -17.05 -12.35 0.85
CA GLY A 49 -18.23 -13.19 0.66
C GLY A 49 -18.98 -13.53 1.96
N LYS A 50 -19.60 -14.71 1.99
CA LYS A 50 -20.52 -15.13 3.08
C LYS A 50 -19.84 -15.42 4.43
N THR A 51 -18.52 -15.27 4.53
CA THR A 51 -17.80 -15.56 5.78
C THR A 51 -18.14 -14.51 6.83
N LYS A 52 -18.04 -14.85 8.12
CA LYS A 52 -18.11 -13.88 9.24
C LYS A 52 -16.73 -13.35 9.65
N ILE A 53 -15.69 -13.71 8.90
CA ILE A 53 -14.31 -13.31 9.19
C ILE A 53 -14.16 -11.85 8.81
N SER A 54 -13.57 -11.07 9.70
CA SER A 54 -13.34 -9.64 9.45
C SER A 54 -12.22 -9.45 8.44
N LEU A 55 -12.40 -8.51 7.49
CA LEU A 55 -11.29 -8.11 6.63
C LEU A 55 -10.12 -7.61 7.46
N PRO A 56 -8.91 -8.12 7.25
CA PRO A 56 -7.81 -7.89 8.17
C PRO A 56 -7.01 -6.63 7.78
N CYS A 57 -7.68 -5.56 7.35
CA CYS A 57 -7.04 -4.31 6.93
C CYS A 57 -6.17 -3.70 8.04
N ILE A 58 -6.69 -3.68 9.27
CA ILE A 58 -5.94 -3.27 10.47
C ILE A 58 -4.71 -4.15 10.64
N ALA A 59 -4.85 -5.48 10.49
CA ALA A 59 -3.73 -6.38 10.67
C ALA A 59 -2.61 -6.10 9.67
N TRP A 60 -2.93 -5.97 8.38
CA TRP A 60 -1.93 -5.68 7.35
C TRP A 60 -1.25 -4.31 7.53
N SER A 61 -2.02 -3.30 7.95
CA SER A 61 -1.44 -2.01 8.36
C SER A 61 -0.43 -2.18 9.50
N LYS A 62 -0.79 -2.94 10.55
CA LYS A 62 0.09 -3.18 11.69
C LYS A 62 1.27 -4.11 11.40
N ILE A 63 1.16 -5.05 10.46
CA ILE A 63 2.30 -5.89 10.04
C ILE A 63 3.34 -5.01 9.35
N ASN A 64 2.91 -4.13 8.43
CA ASN A 64 3.80 -3.15 7.80
C ASN A 64 4.41 -2.16 8.81
N ASP A 65 3.68 -1.71 9.84
CA ASP A 65 4.25 -0.90 10.92
C ASP A 65 5.39 -1.58 11.71
N HIS A 66 5.43 -2.93 11.69
CA HIS A 66 6.40 -3.75 12.40
C HIS A 66 7.51 -4.29 11.50
N ALA A 67 7.73 -3.66 10.33
CA ALA A 67 8.80 -4.02 9.39
C ALA A 67 8.71 -5.47 8.89
N VAL A 68 7.49 -5.97 8.71
CA VAL A 68 7.23 -7.22 7.98
C VAL A 68 6.46 -6.86 6.71
N PRO A 69 6.94 -7.25 5.51
CA PRO A 69 6.26 -6.99 4.26
C PRO A 69 4.89 -7.69 4.20
N ALA A 70 3.84 -6.90 4.00
CA ALA A 70 2.47 -7.41 3.94
C ALA A 70 1.65 -6.74 2.82
N ALA A 71 1.23 -7.53 1.83
CA ALA A 71 0.43 -7.08 0.68
C ALA A 71 -1.01 -7.64 0.72
N CYS A 72 -1.98 -6.91 0.19
CA CYS A 72 -3.35 -7.42 -0.03
C CYS A 72 -3.44 -8.11 -1.40
N GLU A 73 -4.58 -8.74 -1.63
CA GLU A 73 -5.03 -9.26 -2.93
C GLU A 73 -4.10 -10.31 -3.56
N ALA A 74 -3.43 -11.09 -2.71
CA ALA A 74 -2.47 -12.11 -3.09
C ALA A 74 -1.35 -11.57 -4.00
N ASP A 75 -1.07 -10.27 -3.95
CA ASP A 75 -0.13 -9.63 -4.86
C ASP A 75 1.32 -9.84 -4.41
N LEU A 76 2.02 -10.70 -5.13
CA LEU A 76 3.44 -10.98 -4.89
C LEU A 76 4.34 -9.84 -5.33
N GLY A 77 4.02 -9.13 -6.41
CA GLY A 77 4.79 -7.96 -6.87
C GLY A 77 4.76 -6.83 -5.85
N ALA A 78 3.57 -6.51 -5.33
CA ALA A 78 3.41 -5.55 -4.24
C ALA A 78 4.11 -6.02 -2.95
N CYS A 79 4.05 -7.32 -2.62
CA CYS A 79 4.73 -7.87 -1.46
C CYS A 79 6.26 -7.76 -1.55
N VAL A 80 6.83 -8.10 -2.71
CA VAL A 80 8.26 -7.91 -3.02
C VAL A 80 8.64 -6.44 -2.98
N THR A 81 7.79 -5.55 -3.51
CA THR A 81 8.03 -4.11 -3.48
C THR A 81 8.02 -3.57 -2.06
N HIS A 82 7.06 -4.00 -1.22
CA HIS A 82 7.08 -3.70 0.21
C HIS A 82 8.40 -4.16 0.84
N ALA A 83 8.84 -5.40 0.61
CA ALA A 83 10.11 -5.89 1.13
C ALA A 83 11.27 -4.98 0.73
N LEU A 84 11.40 -4.67 -0.55
CA LEU A 84 12.46 -3.81 -1.05
C LEU A 84 12.45 -2.42 -0.38
N VAL A 85 11.28 -1.78 -0.28
CA VAL A 85 11.15 -0.46 0.39
C VAL A 85 11.56 -0.55 1.86
N GLN A 86 11.10 -1.58 2.57
CA GLN A 86 11.40 -1.76 3.99
C GLN A 86 12.89 -2.01 4.23
N TYR A 87 13.52 -2.89 3.45
CA TYR A 87 14.94 -3.24 3.59
C TYR A 87 15.90 -2.12 3.16
N LEU A 88 15.53 -1.30 2.17
CA LEU A 88 16.42 -0.24 1.67
C LEU A 88 16.27 1.08 2.45
N PHE A 89 15.08 1.37 2.98
CA PHE A 89 14.75 2.73 3.45
C PHE A 89 14.16 2.80 4.86
N ASP A 90 14.13 1.69 5.59
CA ASP A 90 13.64 1.58 6.98
C ASP A 90 12.25 2.19 7.20
N ARG A 91 11.35 2.00 6.21
CA ARG A 91 10.01 2.57 6.22
C ARG A 91 8.96 1.63 5.63
N PRO A 92 7.71 1.74 6.09
CA PRO A 92 6.62 1.04 5.44
C PRO A 92 6.26 1.70 4.10
N GLY A 93 5.74 0.89 3.21
CA GLY A 93 5.05 1.34 2.01
C GLY A 93 3.54 1.35 2.18
N PHE A 94 2.84 1.85 1.17
CA PHE A 94 1.40 1.79 1.02
C PHE A 94 1.05 1.26 -0.38
N GLN A 95 0.69 -0.02 -0.46
CA GLN A 95 0.02 -0.59 -1.63
C GLN A 95 -1.27 0.17 -1.89
N GLN A 96 -1.43 0.66 -3.12
CA GLN A 96 -2.60 1.43 -3.51
C GLN A 96 -3.10 1.13 -4.92
N ASP A 97 -4.38 1.41 -5.15
CA ASP A 97 -4.99 1.35 -6.47
C ASP A 97 -4.99 2.76 -7.09
N PRO A 98 -4.40 2.95 -8.29
CA PRO A 98 -4.24 4.25 -8.89
C PRO A 98 -5.57 4.73 -9.47
N VAL A 99 -5.92 5.96 -9.13
CA VAL A 99 -7.05 6.69 -9.69
C VAL A 99 -6.52 7.99 -10.27
N ALA A 100 -6.62 8.13 -11.59
CA ALA A 100 -6.23 9.35 -12.27
C ALA A 100 -7.19 10.51 -11.90
N GLU A 101 -6.64 11.57 -11.28
CA GLU A 101 -7.34 12.82 -11.02
C GLU A 101 -6.89 13.86 -12.06
N THR A 102 -7.52 13.79 -13.23
CA THR A 102 -7.14 14.59 -14.40
C THR A 102 -7.43 16.07 -14.25
N ALA A 103 -8.43 16.46 -13.46
CA ALA A 103 -8.76 17.87 -13.27
C ALA A 103 -7.68 18.64 -12.47
N ARG A 104 -6.92 17.93 -11.63
CA ARG A 104 -5.82 18.51 -10.83
C ARG A 104 -4.43 18.06 -11.29
N GLY A 105 -4.35 17.15 -12.28
CA GLY A 105 -3.11 16.54 -12.71
C GLY A 105 -2.42 15.80 -11.56
N CYS A 106 -3.15 14.95 -10.85
CA CYS A 106 -2.64 14.17 -9.71
C CYS A 106 -2.99 12.68 -9.84
N LEU A 107 -2.17 11.82 -9.24
CA LEU A 107 -2.49 10.42 -9.01
C LEU A 107 -3.05 10.27 -7.60
N ILE A 108 -4.27 9.76 -7.46
CA ILE A 108 -4.80 9.35 -6.17
C ILE A 108 -4.46 7.89 -5.98
N GLY A 109 -3.87 7.53 -4.84
CA GLY A 109 -3.70 6.13 -4.48
C GLY A 109 -4.69 5.71 -3.42
N SER A 110 -5.59 4.78 -3.74
CA SER A 110 -6.70 4.39 -2.88
C SER A 110 -6.60 2.94 -2.43
N HIS A 111 -6.50 2.68 -1.11
CA HIS A 111 -6.52 1.32 -0.56
C HIS A 111 -6.78 1.31 0.96
N CYS A 112 -6.90 0.13 1.57
CA CYS A 112 -7.35 -0.03 2.97
C CYS A 112 -6.25 -0.48 3.96
N THR A 113 -5.07 -0.88 3.50
CA THR A 113 -4.02 -1.51 4.34
C THR A 113 -2.86 -0.58 4.70
N CYS A 114 -3.07 0.74 4.66
CA CYS A 114 -2.00 1.73 4.87
C CYS A 114 -1.39 1.64 6.28
N ALA A 115 -0.05 1.55 6.35
CA ALA A 115 0.70 1.62 7.59
C ALA A 115 0.55 3.01 8.25
N THR A 116 0.69 3.08 9.58
CA THR A 116 0.58 4.34 10.30
C THR A 116 1.95 5.03 10.50
N LYS A 117 3.05 4.27 10.53
CA LYS A 117 4.42 4.77 10.74
C LYS A 117 5.10 5.26 9.45
N LEU A 118 4.43 6.14 8.70
CA LEU A 118 4.86 6.55 7.35
C LEU A 118 6.28 7.17 7.30
N ASN A 119 6.75 7.79 8.39
CA ASN A 119 8.10 8.38 8.48
C ASN A 119 9.22 7.38 8.86
N GLY A 120 8.90 6.09 9.01
CA GLY A 120 9.87 5.05 9.36
C GLY A 120 9.55 4.32 10.67
N PHE A 121 10.09 3.11 10.82
CA PHE A 121 9.68 2.18 11.90
C PHE A 121 9.97 2.67 13.33
N THR A 122 10.99 3.52 13.48
CA THR A 122 11.42 4.13 14.75
C THR A 122 10.73 5.46 15.04
N LYS A 123 9.93 5.97 14.10
CA LYS A 123 9.17 7.21 14.26
C LYS A 123 7.76 6.92 14.78
N SER A 124 7.13 7.96 15.32
CA SER A 124 5.72 7.91 15.71
C SER A 124 4.83 7.68 14.49
N SER A 125 3.69 7.05 14.72
CA SER A 125 2.61 7.03 13.73
C SER A 125 2.21 8.44 13.32
N GLU A 126 1.88 8.62 12.05
CA GLU A 126 1.09 9.78 11.61
C GLU A 126 -0.27 9.77 12.31
N PRO A 127 -0.92 10.92 12.49
CA PRO A 127 -2.28 10.96 12.99
C PRO A 127 -3.22 10.11 12.13
N TYR A 128 -4.12 9.36 12.77
CA TYR A 128 -5.08 8.51 12.08
C TYR A 128 -6.43 8.48 12.79
N ASP A 129 -7.48 8.23 12.03
CA ASP A 129 -8.78 7.82 12.55
C ASP A 129 -9.06 6.35 12.22
N ILE A 130 -10.07 5.79 12.88
CA ILE A 130 -10.58 4.45 12.60
C ILE A 130 -11.96 4.61 11.95
N VAL A 131 -12.11 4.04 10.76
CA VAL A 131 -13.28 4.19 9.91
C VAL A 131 -13.71 2.83 9.39
N PRO A 132 -14.94 2.67 8.87
CA PRO A 132 -15.30 1.40 8.26
C PRO A 132 -14.54 1.22 6.95
N HIS A 133 -14.20 -0.02 6.64
CA HIS A 133 -13.86 -0.47 5.30
C HIS A 133 -14.93 -0.02 4.30
N HIS A 134 -14.58 0.17 3.03
CA HIS A 134 -15.52 0.70 2.03
C HIS A 134 -16.78 -0.16 1.82
N GLY A 135 -16.73 -1.45 2.16
CA GLY A 135 -17.88 -2.34 2.24
C GLY A 135 -18.76 -2.21 3.50
N ASN A 136 -18.50 -1.21 4.34
CA ASN A 136 -19.20 -0.86 5.58
C ASN A 136 -19.39 -2.03 6.58
N ARG A 137 -18.38 -2.89 6.69
CA ARG A 137 -18.44 -4.11 7.50
C ARG A 137 -17.35 -4.20 8.56
N ASP A 138 -16.12 -3.87 8.18
CA ASP A 138 -14.93 -4.09 9.01
C ASP A 138 -14.26 -2.77 9.37
N ALA A 139 -13.50 -2.72 10.46
CA ALA A 139 -12.75 -1.53 10.82
C ALA A 139 -11.44 -1.46 10.02
N THR A 140 -11.03 -0.25 9.65
CA THR A 140 -9.69 0.02 9.13
C THR A 140 -9.12 1.30 9.70
N VAL A 141 -7.80 1.41 9.70
CA VAL A 141 -7.10 2.64 10.07
C VAL A 141 -6.92 3.50 8.84
N ARG A 142 -7.12 4.80 9.01
CA ARG A 142 -6.87 5.79 7.96
C ARG A 142 -5.87 6.83 8.45
N PRO A 143 -4.57 6.61 8.20
CA PRO A 143 -3.57 7.63 8.47
C PRO A 143 -3.74 8.84 7.56
N VAL A 144 -3.35 9.99 8.08
CA VAL A 144 -3.35 11.27 7.37
C VAL A 144 -2.00 11.44 6.69
N TRP A 145 -2.01 11.51 5.36
CA TRP A 145 -0.83 11.86 4.58
C TRP A 145 -0.59 13.37 4.64
N LYS A 146 0.63 13.77 5.00
CA LYS A 146 1.00 15.16 5.24
C LYS A 146 1.15 15.90 3.92
N HIS A 147 0.41 16.98 3.73
CA HIS A 147 0.57 17.87 2.57
C HIS A 147 2.02 18.40 2.49
N GLY A 148 2.58 18.46 1.30
CA GLY A 148 3.98 18.87 1.07
C GLY A 148 5.01 17.77 1.28
N GLN A 149 4.59 16.59 1.76
CA GLN A 149 5.51 15.48 1.98
C GLN A 149 5.95 14.92 0.63
N ARG A 150 7.27 14.78 0.45
CA ARG A 150 7.84 14.06 -0.69
C ARG A 150 7.49 12.59 -0.60
N VAL A 151 7.18 11.99 -1.74
CA VAL A 151 6.76 10.59 -1.90
C VAL A 151 7.54 9.97 -3.06
N THR A 152 7.89 8.71 -2.89
CA THR A 152 8.38 7.84 -3.95
C THR A 152 7.32 6.81 -4.27
N VAL A 153 7.16 6.50 -5.55
CA VAL A 153 6.31 5.43 -6.07
C VAL A 153 7.22 4.35 -6.62
N ALA A 154 7.00 3.10 -6.19
CA ALA A 154 7.71 1.95 -6.71
C ALA A 154 6.73 0.81 -7.03
N ASP A 155 6.99 0.06 -8.10
CA ASP A 155 6.26 -1.18 -8.40
C ASP A 155 7.21 -2.19 -9.06
N VAL A 156 7.49 -3.30 -8.38
CA VAL A 156 8.31 -4.40 -8.90
C VAL A 156 7.42 -5.32 -9.72
N ILE A 157 7.68 -5.34 -11.03
CA ILE A 157 6.99 -6.22 -11.97
C ILE A 157 7.83 -7.48 -12.17
N LEU A 158 7.27 -8.62 -11.76
CA LEU A 158 7.88 -9.93 -11.93
C LEU A 158 7.64 -10.44 -13.35
N SER A 159 8.67 -11.03 -13.95
CA SER A 159 8.61 -11.65 -15.28
C SER A 159 7.69 -12.89 -15.26
N GLU A 160 6.53 -12.81 -15.92
CA GLU A 160 5.55 -13.90 -16.13
C GLU A 160 5.34 -14.90 -14.98
N GLY A 161 4.29 -14.69 -14.18
CA GLY A 161 3.77 -15.75 -13.31
C GLY A 161 2.99 -15.26 -12.10
N ARG A 162 1.74 -14.81 -12.32
CA ARG A 162 0.73 -14.51 -11.29
C ARG A 162 1.13 -13.42 -10.27
N ASN A 163 0.82 -12.16 -10.59
CA ASN A 163 0.32 -11.24 -9.56
C ASN A 163 -1.10 -11.74 -9.22
N GLY A 164 -1.43 -11.88 -7.94
CA GLY A 164 -2.50 -12.72 -7.37
C GLY A 164 -3.95 -12.51 -7.82
N TYR A 165 -4.24 -11.63 -8.77
CA TYR A 165 -5.51 -11.56 -9.49
C TYR A 165 -5.22 -11.39 -10.98
N GLY A 166 -5.98 -12.12 -11.80
CA GLY A 166 -5.94 -12.24 -13.26
C GLY A 166 -5.13 -11.19 -14.02
N PHE A 167 -4.18 -11.70 -14.80
CA PHE A 167 -3.37 -10.99 -15.79
C PHE A 167 -2.36 -10.04 -15.16
N ILE A 168 -1.07 -10.33 -15.40
CA ILE A 168 -0.18 -9.24 -15.81
C ILE A 168 -0.99 -8.55 -16.90
N ARG A 169 -1.56 -7.37 -16.62
CA ARG A 169 -1.75 -6.43 -17.71
C ARG A 169 -0.34 -6.33 -18.23
N SER A 170 -0.09 -7.03 -19.33
CA SER A 170 1.01 -6.70 -20.17
C SER A 170 0.70 -5.27 -20.54
N ASP A 171 1.20 -4.32 -19.76
CA ASP A 171 1.63 -3.05 -20.30
C ASP A 171 2.72 -3.46 -21.29
N SER A 172 2.28 -4.02 -22.42
CA SER A 172 3.07 -4.82 -23.37
C SER A 172 4.12 -3.98 -24.06
N ASP A 173 4.08 -2.68 -23.79
CA ASP A 173 4.98 -1.68 -24.34
C ASP A 173 6.00 -1.18 -23.31
N VAL A 174 5.81 -1.44 -22.00
CA VAL A 174 6.67 -0.92 -20.92
C VAL A 174 7.59 -2.02 -20.36
N VAL A 175 7.05 -3.22 -20.14
CA VAL A 175 7.75 -4.33 -19.48
C VAL A 175 8.21 -5.35 -20.51
N GLU A 176 9.51 -5.64 -20.52
CA GLU A 176 10.06 -6.66 -21.42
C GLU A 176 9.74 -8.04 -20.85
N LYS A 177 9.25 -8.93 -21.72
CA LYS A 177 9.00 -10.32 -21.36
C LYS A 177 10.28 -10.96 -20.78
N ASP A 178 10.13 -11.81 -19.76
CA ASP A 178 11.23 -12.54 -19.12
C ASP A 178 12.27 -11.68 -18.35
N LYS A 179 11.97 -10.39 -18.08
CA LYS A 179 12.81 -9.55 -17.22
C LYS A 179 12.03 -8.92 -16.08
N ILE A 180 12.66 -8.88 -14.90
CA ILE A 180 12.15 -8.11 -13.76
C ILE A 180 12.37 -6.63 -14.07
N SER A 181 11.33 -5.83 -13.89
CA SER A 181 11.39 -4.37 -14.01
C SER A 181 10.88 -3.69 -12.75
N MET A 182 11.23 -2.41 -12.58
CA MET A 182 10.71 -1.59 -11.50
C MET A 182 10.24 -0.25 -12.04
N ILE A 183 8.95 0.05 -11.87
CA ILE A 183 8.39 1.39 -12.12
C ILE A 183 8.84 2.28 -10.97
N ILE A 184 9.35 3.48 -11.29
CA ILE A 184 9.89 4.41 -10.29
C ILE A 184 9.47 5.85 -10.65
N SER A 185 8.78 6.50 -9.71
CA SER A 185 8.48 7.93 -9.76
C SER A 185 8.67 8.61 -8.41
N SER A 186 8.67 9.93 -8.44
CA SER A 186 8.70 10.80 -7.26
C SER A 186 7.64 11.87 -7.40
N GLY A 187 7.21 12.43 -6.29
CA GLY A 187 6.21 13.48 -6.27
C GLY A 187 5.97 14.03 -4.87
N GLU A 188 4.88 14.78 -4.74
CA GLU A 188 4.50 15.44 -3.49
C GLU A 188 3.02 15.18 -3.17
N VAL A 189 2.73 14.94 -1.90
CA VAL A 189 1.35 14.90 -1.41
C VAL A 189 0.72 16.29 -1.50
N VAL A 190 -0.34 16.43 -2.28
CA VAL A 190 -1.11 17.68 -2.43
C VAL A 190 -2.48 17.62 -1.77
N GLY A 191 -2.79 16.50 -1.11
CA GLY A 191 -4.00 16.32 -0.32
C GLY A 191 -4.32 14.85 -0.07
N GLN A 192 -5.49 14.61 0.53
CA GLN A 192 -6.04 13.28 0.72
C GLN A 192 -7.55 13.35 0.50
N LYS A 193 -8.08 12.51 -0.39
CA LYS A 193 -9.50 12.52 -0.72
C LYS A 193 -10.30 11.99 0.47
N LYS A 194 -11.39 12.68 0.81
CA LYS A 194 -12.31 12.26 1.85
C LYS A 194 -13.30 11.23 1.30
N ILE A 195 -13.39 10.09 1.98
CA ILE A 195 -14.29 8.98 1.67
C ILE A 195 -14.99 8.62 2.99
N PRO A 196 -16.32 8.84 3.13
CA PRO A 196 -17.30 9.49 2.22
C PRO A 196 -17.13 11.03 2.09
N PRO A 197 -17.76 11.73 1.10
CA PRO A 197 -18.86 11.28 0.23
C PRO A 197 -18.42 10.57 -1.07
N SER A 198 -17.12 10.53 -1.37
CA SER A 198 -16.63 9.74 -2.50
C SER A 198 -16.69 8.24 -2.21
N GLY A 199 -16.79 7.42 -3.26
CA GLY A 199 -16.67 5.96 -3.16
C GLY A 199 -15.21 5.51 -3.26
N GLY A 200 -14.95 4.26 -2.84
CA GLY A 200 -13.64 3.62 -2.91
C GLY A 200 -13.04 3.31 -1.54
N CYS A 201 -11.82 2.78 -1.54
CA CYS A 201 -11.04 2.51 -0.34
C CYS A 201 -10.74 3.80 0.45
N VAL A 202 -10.65 3.71 1.78
CA VAL A 202 -10.76 4.91 2.63
C VAL A 202 -9.47 5.71 2.81
N VAL A 203 -8.30 5.12 2.54
CA VAL A 203 -7.03 5.85 2.51
C VAL A 203 -6.75 6.23 1.07
N ALA A 204 -6.82 7.53 0.77
CA ALA A 204 -6.75 8.03 -0.60
C ALA A 204 -5.87 9.29 -0.74
N PRO A 205 -4.56 9.24 -0.41
CA PRO A 205 -3.65 10.33 -0.69
C PRO A 205 -3.66 10.72 -2.17
N MET A 206 -3.57 12.01 -2.42
CA MET A 206 -3.44 12.60 -3.74
C MET A 206 -2.01 13.11 -3.89
N VAL A 207 -1.30 12.55 -4.87
CA VAL A 207 0.10 12.85 -5.15
C VAL A 207 0.21 13.55 -6.49
N LYS A 208 0.93 14.68 -6.53
CA LYS A 208 1.37 15.29 -7.79
C LYS A 208 2.74 14.75 -8.12
N LEU A 209 2.81 13.93 -9.16
CA LEU A 209 4.06 13.30 -9.62
C LEU A 209 4.90 14.31 -10.41
N ASP A 210 6.22 14.20 -10.29
CA ASP A 210 7.14 15.08 -11.01
C ASP A 210 7.21 14.64 -12.49
N ASN A 211 7.03 15.59 -13.40
CA ASN A 211 7.15 15.39 -14.86
C ASN A 211 6.16 14.37 -15.47
N VAL A 212 5.08 14.03 -14.77
CA VAL A 212 3.99 13.19 -15.30
C VAL A 212 2.81 14.07 -15.69
N SER A 213 2.53 14.18 -16.99
CA SER A 213 1.40 14.95 -17.51
C SER A 213 0.21 14.08 -17.90
N ASP A 214 0.44 12.85 -18.35
CA ASP A 214 -0.61 11.88 -18.65
C ASP A 214 -0.71 10.85 -17.53
N LEU A 215 -1.81 10.92 -16.78
CA LEU A 215 -2.08 10.05 -15.64
C LEU A 215 -3.01 8.89 -16.01
N LEU A 216 -3.67 8.97 -17.18
CA LEU A 216 -4.50 7.89 -17.67
C LEU A 216 -3.66 6.72 -18.18
N ASP A 217 -2.43 7.02 -18.62
CA ASP A 217 -1.43 6.06 -19.08
C ASP A 217 -0.32 5.78 -18.04
N TYR A 218 -0.54 6.15 -16.77
CA TYR A 218 0.45 5.85 -15.73
C TYR A 218 0.53 4.33 -15.50
N PRO A 219 1.72 3.71 -15.59
CA PRO A 219 1.84 2.25 -15.63
C PRO A 219 1.71 1.59 -14.27
N GLY A 220 1.39 0.30 -14.27
CA GLY A 220 1.23 -0.51 -13.06
C GLY A 220 -0.13 -0.33 -12.38
N PHE A 221 -0.37 -1.10 -11.32
CA PHE A 221 -1.63 -1.06 -10.58
C PHE A 221 -1.36 -0.98 -9.08
N HIS A 222 -0.89 -2.05 -8.43
CA HIS A 222 -0.62 -2.04 -6.99
C HIS A 222 0.72 -1.41 -6.61
N GLN A 223 0.98 -0.18 -7.09
CA GLN A 223 2.24 0.50 -6.77
C GLN A 223 2.30 0.83 -5.27
N ILE A 224 3.51 0.82 -4.73
CA ILE A 224 3.79 1.18 -3.35
C ILE A 224 4.15 2.66 -3.27
N PHE A 225 3.32 3.44 -2.60
CA PHE A 225 3.65 4.82 -2.22
C PHE A 225 4.36 4.82 -0.87
N PHE A 226 5.45 5.57 -0.73
CA PHE A 226 6.14 5.72 0.54
C PHE A 226 6.78 7.10 0.68
N TYR A 227 6.85 7.61 1.91
CA TYR A 227 7.42 8.93 2.15
C TYR A 227 8.90 8.98 1.77
N GLY A 228 9.36 10.19 1.45
CA GLY A 228 10.72 10.52 1.02
C GLY A 228 10.90 10.47 -0.49
N ASP A 229 12.00 11.02 -0.96
CA ASP A 229 12.40 11.01 -2.36
C ASP A 229 13.61 10.10 -2.54
N TYR A 230 13.37 8.91 -3.08
CA TYR A 230 14.34 7.82 -3.23
C TYR A 230 14.46 7.35 -4.68
N LYS A 231 14.01 8.18 -5.63
CA LYS A 231 14.00 7.84 -7.06
C LYS A 231 15.40 7.51 -7.58
N ASN A 232 16.44 8.19 -7.09
CA ASN A 232 17.82 7.96 -7.52
C ASN A 232 18.45 6.71 -6.88
N GLU A 233 18.11 6.42 -5.64
CA GLU A 233 18.51 5.24 -4.89
C GLU A 233 17.94 3.98 -5.55
N LEU A 234 16.63 4.00 -5.88
CA LEU A 234 15.98 2.90 -6.61
C LEU A 234 16.57 2.69 -8.01
N LYS A 235 16.88 3.78 -8.74
CA LYS A 235 17.61 3.70 -10.02
C LYS A 235 18.97 3.02 -9.87
N SER A 236 19.70 3.37 -8.82
CA SER A 236 21.02 2.81 -8.54
C SER A 236 20.94 1.34 -8.17
N TYR A 237 19.95 0.99 -7.33
CA TYR A 237 19.63 -0.40 -6.99
C TYR A 237 19.31 -1.23 -8.23
N CYS A 238 18.44 -0.72 -9.12
CA CYS A 238 18.09 -1.41 -10.35
C CYS A 238 19.32 -1.73 -11.22
N ARG A 239 20.23 -0.76 -11.38
CA ARG A 239 21.49 -0.97 -12.12
C ARG A 239 22.39 -2.01 -11.49
N LEU A 240 22.49 -2.01 -10.15
CA LEU A 240 23.35 -2.96 -9.42
C LEU A 240 22.84 -4.40 -9.52
N PHE A 241 21.52 -4.59 -9.51
CA PHE A 241 20.90 -5.92 -9.48
C PHE A 241 20.34 -6.39 -10.83
N GLY A 242 20.62 -5.66 -11.92
CA GLY A 242 20.16 -6.04 -13.27
C GLY A 242 18.64 -5.99 -13.44
N ILE A 243 17.94 -5.18 -12.63
CA ILE A 243 16.49 -4.93 -12.77
C ILE A 243 16.31 -3.79 -13.77
N LYS A 244 15.38 -3.90 -14.72
CA LYS A 244 15.11 -2.83 -15.68
C LYS A 244 14.37 -1.67 -14.98
N PRO A 245 14.97 -0.47 -14.84
CA PRO A 245 14.24 0.67 -14.30
C PRO A 245 13.31 1.25 -15.37
N VAL A 246 12.05 1.45 -15.01
CA VAL A 246 11.04 2.18 -15.79
C VAL A 246 10.81 3.51 -15.08
N ILE A 247 11.45 4.56 -15.58
CA ILE A 247 11.38 5.88 -14.96
C ILE A 247 10.21 6.64 -15.56
N VAL A 248 9.25 6.97 -14.71
CA VAL A 248 8.08 7.80 -15.06
C VAL A 248 8.25 9.15 -14.38
#